data_AF-A0A7R9UH84-F1
#
_entry.id   AF-A0A7R9UH84-F1
#
_cell.length_a   1.000
_cell.length_b   1.000
_cell.length_c   1.000
_cell.angle_alpha   90.00
_cell.angle_beta   90.00
_cell.angle_gamma   90.00
#
_symmetry.space_group_name_H-M   'P 1'
#
loop_
_entity.id
_entity.type
_entity.pdbx_description
1 polymer ?
#
loop_
_entity_poly.entity_id
_entity_poly.type
_entity_poly.pdbx_seq_one_letter_code
_entity_poly.pdbx_strand_id
1 'polypeptide(L)'
;TVMVFAPAVLDKVFQGVKLKVSHASPFAQKLFGWALAAGIANYERGGIGAGALYNALVFKKIQMLLGGRVRAMITGSAPLSPDVQKFVQTVFSCPVRQGYGLTETCAASVLAFLGDNASSTVGAPSAAACIRLRDWAEGGYTFADKDKPDVQMPRGEVLIGGPMVTAGYLIDPEAPDAEVAAKNETEYITIDGVRYFCSGDVGQITADGNLQIIDRKKDLVKLQQGEDIALSKV
;
A
#
# COMPACT_ATOMS: atom_id res chain seq x y z
N THR A 1 -9.78 9.04 -16.72
CA THR A 1 -9.06 9.80 -15.68
C THR A 1 -8.40 8.84 -14.72
N VAL A 2 -7.15 9.08 -14.34
CA VAL A 2 -6.50 8.38 -13.21
C VAL A 2 -6.57 9.32 -12.01
N MET A 3 -6.91 8.78 -10.84
CA MET A 3 -6.98 9.54 -9.59
C MET A 3 -6.08 8.91 -8.54
N VAL A 4 -5.42 9.74 -7.74
CA VAL A 4 -4.57 9.31 -6.63
C VAL A 4 -5.27 9.68 -5.32
N PHE A 5 -5.33 8.75 -4.38
CA PHE A 5 -6.00 8.93 -3.09
C PHE A 5 -5.10 8.52 -1.92
N ALA A 6 -5.20 9.26 -0.82
CA ALA A 6 -4.83 8.70 0.47
C ALA A 6 -5.87 7.62 0.86
N PRO A 7 -5.46 6.46 1.42
CA PRO A 7 -6.36 5.38 1.84
C PRO A 7 -7.53 5.87 2.71
N ALA A 8 -7.26 6.78 3.65
CA ALA A 8 -8.29 7.37 4.52
C ALA A 8 -9.44 8.05 3.75
N VAL A 9 -9.19 8.54 2.53
CA VAL A 9 -10.26 9.08 1.66
C VAL A 9 -11.14 7.95 1.14
N LEU A 10 -10.55 6.84 0.71
CA LEU A 10 -11.30 5.66 0.26
C LEU A 10 -12.05 4.99 1.42
N ASP A 11 -11.49 4.99 2.63
CA ASP A 11 -12.19 4.53 3.84
C ASP A 11 -13.44 5.37 4.11
N LYS A 12 -13.34 6.70 3.99
CA LYS A 12 -14.49 7.60 4.13
C LYS A 12 -15.53 7.35 3.03
N VAL A 13 -15.11 7.09 1.80
CA VAL A 13 -16.02 6.72 0.70
C VAL A 13 -16.72 5.40 1.02
N PHE A 14 -15.98 4.38 1.47
CA PHE A 14 -16.53 3.09 1.88
C PHE A 14 -17.60 3.23 2.97
N GLN A 15 -17.28 3.94 4.05
CA GLN A 15 -18.21 4.15 5.16
C GLN A 15 -19.40 5.01 4.73
N GLY A 16 -19.17 6.08 3.96
CA GLY A 16 -20.22 6.95 3.46
C GLY A 16 -21.21 6.24 2.54
N VAL A 17 -20.74 5.34 1.67
CA VAL A 17 -21.61 4.51 0.83
C VAL A 17 -22.38 3.52 1.67
N LYS A 18 -21.73 2.79 2.59
CA LYS A 18 -22.40 1.83 3.48
C LYS A 18 -23.52 2.49 4.30
N LEU A 19 -23.25 3.67 4.88
CA LEU A 19 -24.24 4.43 5.63
C LEU A 19 -25.43 4.87 4.75
N LYS A 20 -25.17 5.35 3.53
CA LYS A 20 -26.25 5.70 2.59
C LYS A 20 -27.10 4.49 2.22
N VAL A 21 -26.48 3.32 2.04
CA VAL A 21 -27.19 2.07 1.74
C VAL A 21 -28.02 1.62 2.95
N SER A 22 -27.54 1.73 4.19
CA SER A 22 -28.32 1.33 5.37
C SER A 22 -29.58 2.17 5.59
N HIS A 23 -29.63 3.39 5.08
CA HIS A 23 -30.83 4.24 5.10
C HIS A 23 -31.74 4.04 3.88
N ALA A 24 -31.35 3.22 2.90
CA ALA A 24 -32.17 2.92 1.73
C ALA A 24 -33.26 1.88 2.04
N SER A 25 -34.21 1.69 1.10
CA SER A 25 -35.26 0.69 1.26
C SER A 25 -34.68 -0.74 1.38
N PRO A 26 -35.37 -1.67 2.07
CA PRO A 26 -34.88 -3.05 2.23
C PRO A 26 -34.58 -3.76 0.89
N PHE A 27 -35.35 -3.45 -0.15
CA PHE A 27 -35.10 -3.95 -1.49
C PHE A 27 -33.79 -3.39 -2.07
N ALA A 28 -33.56 -2.08 -1.95
CA ALA A 28 -32.33 -1.44 -2.43
C ALA A 28 -31.09 -1.97 -1.69
N GLN A 29 -31.19 -2.22 -0.39
CA GLN A 29 -30.13 -2.85 0.40
C GLN A 29 -29.77 -4.25 -0.10
N LYS A 30 -30.78 -5.10 -0.33
CA LYS A 30 -30.58 -6.45 -0.88
C LYS A 30 -29.96 -6.40 -2.28
N LEU A 31 -30.49 -5.54 -3.15
CA LEU A 31 -29.95 -5.37 -4.51
C LEU A 31 -28.50 -4.90 -4.49
N PHE A 32 -28.14 -3.96 -3.63
CA PHE A 32 -26.76 -3.51 -3.43
C PHE A 32 -25.88 -4.67 -2.94
N GLY A 33 -26.35 -5.46 -1.97
CA GLY A 33 -25.64 -6.63 -1.47
C GLY A 33 -25.36 -7.66 -2.56
N TRP A 34 -26.34 -7.98 -3.40
CA TRP A 34 -26.16 -8.89 -4.55
C TRP A 34 -25.17 -8.33 -5.57
N ALA A 35 -25.29 -7.04 -5.90
CA ALA A 35 -24.37 -6.36 -6.82
C ALA A 35 -22.92 -6.37 -6.30
N LEU A 36 -22.73 -6.10 -5.01
CA LEU A 36 -21.42 -6.11 -4.37
C LEU A 36 -20.84 -7.53 -4.34
N ALA A 37 -21.63 -8.54 -3.96
CA ALA A 37 -21.21 -9.92 -3.95
C ALA A 37 -20.78 -10.41 -5.34
N ALA A 38 -21.54 -10.05 -6.39
CA ALA A 38 -21.19 -10.37 -7.78
C ALA A 38 -19.87 -9.71 -8.21
N GLY A 39 -19.64 -8.45 -7.82
CA GLY A 39 -18.39 -7.75 -8.12
C GLY A 39 -17.19 -8.28 -7.35
N ILE A 40 -17.34 -8.66 -6.08
CA ILE A 40 -16.28 -9.32 -5.31
C ILE A 40 -15.96 -10.67 -5.94
N ALA A 41 -16.96 -11.48 -6.29
CA ALA A 41 -16.72 -12.75 -7.00
C ALA A 41 -16.03 -12.56 -8.37
N ASN A 42 -16.25 -11.41 -9.03
CA ASN A 42 -15.49 -11.05 -10.23
C ASN A 42 -14.05 -10.63 -9.91
N TYR A 43 -13.85 -9.86 -8.84
CA TYR A 43 -12.53 -9.45 -8.34
C TYR A 43 -11.63 -10.66 -8.06
N GLU A 44 -12.14 -11.66 -7.34
CA GLU A 44 -11.38 -12.89 -7.01
C GLU A 44 -10.96 -13.69 -8.25
N ARG A 45 -11.64 -13.48 -9.39
CA ARG A 45 -11.28 -14.08 -10.68
C ARG A 45 -10.36 -13.20 -11.53
N GLY A 46 -9.80 -12.12 -10.95
CA GLY A 46 -8.97 -11.14 -11.66
C GLY A 46 -9.76 -10.07 -12.43
N GLY A 47 -11.08 -10.03 -12.27
CA GLY A 47 -11.97 -9.09 -12.95
C GLY A 47 -12.08 -7.72 -12.26
N ILE A 48 -12.79 -6.81 -12.93
CA ILE A 48 -13.05 -5.44 -12.46
C ILE A 48 -14.56 -5.16 -12.52
N GLY A 49 -15.12 -4.61 -11.44
CA GLY A 49 -16.54 -4.26 -11.36
C GLY A 49 -17.49 -5.46 -11.23
N ALA A 50 -18.80 -5.18 -11.22
CA ALA A 50 -19.86 -6.18 -11.02
C ALA A 50 -20.64 -6.54 -12.30
N GLY A 51 -20.10 -6.24 -13.48
CA GLY A 51 -20.80 -6.45 -14.76
C GLY A 51 -21.82 -5.35 -15.10
N ALA A 52 -22.22 -5.29 -16.37
CA ALA A 52 -22.94 -4.16 -16.95
C ALA A 52 -24.29 -3.87 -16.28
N LEU A 53 -25.06 -4.92 -15.94
CA LEU A 53 -26.40 -4.79 -15.35
C LEU A 53 -26.35 -4.15 -13.96
N TYR A 54 -25.56 -4.73 -13.04
CA TYR A 54 -25.40 -4.18 -11.69
C TYR A 54 -24.74 -2.80 -11.72
N ASN A 55 -23.79 -2.59 -12.64
CA ASN A 55 -23.16 -1.29 -12.80
C ASN A 55 -24.19 -0.20 -13.17
N ALA A 56 -25.07 -0.48 -14.14
CA ALA A 56 -26.08 0.48 -14.58
C ALA A 56 -27.16 0.74 -13.52
N LEU A 57 -27.62 -0.30 -12.81
CA LEU A 57 -28.72 -0.19 -11.85
C LEU A 57 -28.29 0.39 -10.49
N VAL A 58 -27.09 0.05 -10.03
CA VAL A 58 -26.65 0.32 -8.65
C VAL A 58 -25.51 1.33 -8.62
N PHE A 59 -24.40 1.03 -9.31
CA PHE A 59 -23.13 1.71 -9.05
C PHE A 59 -22.93 3.01 -9.82
N LYS A 60 -23.56 3.18 -10.98
CA LYS A 60 -23.42 4.39 -11.82
C LYS A 60 -23.71 5.67 -11.04
N LYS A 61 -24.71 5.67 -10.15
CA LYS A 61 -25.03 6.83 -9.30
C LYS A 61 -23.90 7.20 -8.34
N ILE A 62 -23.19 6.19 -7.81
CA ILE A 62 -22.06 6.38 -6.89
C ILE A 62 -20.83 6.86 -7.66
N GLN A 63 -20.58 6.30 -8.85
CA GLN A 63 -19.48 6.70 -9.73
C GLN A 63 -19.54 8.16 -10.15
N MET A 64 -20.75 8.72 -10.30
CA MET A 64 -20.94 10.14 -10.62
C MET A 64 -20.39 11.08 -9.54
N LEU A 65 -20.18 10.63 -8.30
CA LEU A 65 -19.53 11.43 -7.25
C LEU A 65 -18.08 11.80 -7.63
N LEU A 66 -17.43 10.99 -8.46
CA LEU A 66 -16.09 11.23 -9.01
C LEU A 66 -16.14 11.54 -10.52
N GLY A 67 -17.30 11.99 -11.03
CA GLY A 67 -17.50 12.37 -12.43
C GLY A 67 -17.70 11.21 -13.41
N GLY A 68 -17.78 9.96 -12.95
CA GLY A 68 -18.18 8.79 -13.76
C GLY A 68 -17.21 8.36 -14.86
N ARG A 69 -16.00 8.94 -14.93
CA ARG A 69 -14.98 8.65 -15.97
C ARG A 69 -13.62 8.24 -15.38
N VAL A 70 -13.62 7.77 -14.13
CA VAL A 70 -12.42 7.20 -13.49
C VAL A 70 -12.07 5.89 -14.19
N ARG A 71 -10.81 5.74 -14.58
CA ARG A 71 -10.28 4.58 -15.29
C ARG A 71 -9.32 3.76 -14.43
N ALA A 72 -8.73 4.37 -13.42
CA ALA A 72 -7.91 3.71 -12.40
C ALA A 72 -7.80 4.63 -11.18
N MET A 73 -7.63 4.02 -10.01
CA MET A 73 -7.33 4.68 -8.76
C MET A 73 -6.03 4.12 -8.21
N ILE A 74 -5.15 5.01 -7.76
CA ILE A 74 -3.89 4.65 -7.10
C ILE A 74 -3.96 5.14 -5.66
N THR A 75 -3.49 4.33 -4.71
CA THR A 75 -3.37 4.71 -3.30
C THR A 75 -1.94 4.60 -2.81
N GLY A 76 -1.57 5.43 -1.85
CA GLY A 76 -0.28 5.39 -1.17
C GLY A 76 -0.35 6.17 0.14
N SER A 77 0.77 6.31 0.86
CA SER A 77 0.90 6.95 2.19
C SER A 77 0.47 6.12 3.41
N ALA A 78 -0.39 5.12 3.25
CA ALA A 78 -0.83 4.22 4.32
C ALA A 78 -1.28 2.88 3.72
N PRO A 79 -1.41 1.80 4.51
CA PRO A 79 -1.99 0.56 4.03
C PRO A 79 -3.49 0.73 3.71
N LEU A 80 -3.95 0.16 2.59
CA LEU A 80 -5.37 0.03 2.28
C LEU A 80 -5.82 -1.41 2.58
N SER A 81 -6.91 -1.55 3.35
CA SER A 81 -7.43 -2.87 3.68
C SER A 81 -7.97 -3.60 2.43
N PRO A 82 -7.86 -4.95 2.38
CA PRO A 82 -8.39 -5.75 1.28
C PRO A 82 -9.87 -5.50 1.01
N ASP A 83 -10.68 -5.36 2.07
CA ASP A 83 -12.12 -5.16 1.96
C ASP A 83 -12.46 -3.82 1.28
N VAL A 84 -11.73 -2.76 1.62
CA VAL A 84 -11.93 -1.45 1.01
C VAL A 84 -11.44 -1.45 -0.44
N GLN A 85 -10.30 -2.07 -0.73
CA GLN A 85 -9.79 -2.21 -2.11
C GLN A 85 -10.81 -2.94 -3.01
N LYS A 86 -11.31 -4.10 -2.57
CA LYS A 86 -12.32 -4.91 -3.28
C LYS A 86 -13.62 -4.14 -3.48
N PHE A 87 -14.10 -3.48 -2.44
CA PHE A 87 -15.32 -2.67 -2.48
C PHE A 87 -15.20 -1.51 -3.47
N VAL A 88 -14.14 -0.69 -3.37
CA VAL A 88 -13.98 0.49 -4.21
C VAL A 88 -13.79 0.08 -5.66
N GLN A 89 -12.99 -0.94 -5.96
CA GLN A 89 -12.84 -1.47 -7.33
C GLN A 89 -14.18 -1.96 -7.90
N THR A 90 -14.99 -2.63 -7.07
CA THR A 90 -16.31 -3.11 -7.47
C THR A 90 -17.26 -1.95 -7.78
N VAL A 91 -17.38 -1.00 -6.84
CA VAL A 91 -18.32 0.12 -6.93
C VAL A 91 -17.93 1.11 -8.03
N PHE A 92 -16.64 1.38 -8.21
CA PHE A 92 -16.19 2.34 -9.22
C PHE A 92 -15.87 1.69 -10.57
N SER A 93 -15.91 0.34 -10.65
CA SER A 93 -15.68 -0.43 -11.86
C SER A 93 -14.35 -0.07 -12.56
N CYS A 94 -13.30 0.17 -11.77
CA CYS A 94 -11.96 0.46 -12.25
C CYS A 94 -10.90 -0.17 -11.33
N PRO A 95 -9.67 -0.43 -11.80
CA PRO A 95 -8.58 -0.90 -10.95
C PRO A 95 -8.33 0.05 -9.78
N VAL A 96 -8.11 -0.51 -8.60
CA VAL A 96 -7.63 0.21 -7.40
C VAL A 96 -6.32 -0.45 -6.99
N ARG A 97 -5.21 0.29 -7.06
CA ARG A 97 -3.85 -0.25 -6.84
C ARG A 97 -3.12 0.51 -5.76
N GLN A 98 -2.41 -0.21 -4.90
CA GLN A 98 -1.54 0.39 -3.89
C GLN A 98 -0.15 0.60 -4.47
N GLY A 99 0.49 1.70 -4.06
CA GLY A 99 1.87 2.00 -4.33
C GLY A 99 2.57 2.45 -3.05
N TYR A 100 3.88 2.36 -3.07
CA TYR A 100 4.75 2.67 -1.95
C TYR A 100 5.93 3.52 -2.38
N GLY A 101 6.33 4.40 -1.48
CA GLY A 101 7.54 5.20 -1.58
C GLY A 101 7.44 6.44 -0.69
N LEU A 102 8.56 7.13 -0.57
CA LEU A 102 8.75 8.25 0.35
C LEU A 102 9.23 9.49 -0.41
N THR A 103 9.23 10.63 0.28
CA THR A 103 9.72 11.90 -0.26
C THR A 103 11.18 11.78 -0.70
N GLU A 104 11.98 11.09 0.09
CA GLU A 104 13.41 10.79 -0.10
C GLU A 104 13.69 9.90 -1.33
N THR A 105 12.63 9.36 -1.94
CA THR A 105 12.69 8.50 -3.13
C THR A 105 11.89 9.05 -4.31
N CYS A 106 11.59 10.35 -4.28
CA CYS A 106 10.79 11.04 -5.29
C CYS A 106 9.37 10.43 -5.48
N ALA A 107 8.65 10.27 -4.38
CA ALA A 107 7.30 9.71 -4.32
C ALA A 107 7.24 8.21 -4.61
N ALA A 108 6.55 7.77 -5.67
CA ALA A 108 6.23 6.35 -5.88
C ALA A 108 7.43 5.55 -6.42
N SER A 109 7.95 4.65 -5.59
CA SER A 109 9.05 3.74 -5.96
C SER A 109 8.56 2.37 -6.40
N VAL A 110 7.43 1.93 -5.86
CA VAL A 110 6.82 0.62 -6.07
C VAL A 110 5.34 0.84 -6.37
N LEU A 111 4.79 0.13 -7.35
CA LEU A 111 3.38 0.24 -7.71
C LEU A 111 2.82 -1.10 -8.19
N ALA A 112 1.66 -1.49 -7.66
CA ALA A 112 0.95 -2.67 -8.12
C ALA A 112 0.49 -2.51 -9.57
N PHE A 113 0.69 -3.55 -10.37
CA PHE A 113 0.33 -3.55 -11.78
C PHE A 113 -1.18 -3.39 -11.94
N LEU A 114 -1.63 -2.64 -12.95
CA LEU A 114 -3.07 -2.38 -13.15
C LEU A 114 -3.88 -3.66 -13.38
N GLY A 115 -3.27 -4.72 -13.91
CA GLY A 115 -3.91 -6.03 -14.07
C GLY A 115 -3.86 -6.93 -12.84
N ASP A 116 -3.08 -6.59 -11.81
CA ASP A 116 -2.90 -7.42 -10.62
C ASP A 116 -3.95 -7.08 -9.54
N ASN A 117 -4.78 -8.05 -9.18
CA ASN A 117 -5.79 -7.91 -8.12
C ASN A 117 -5.26 -8.34 -6.74
N ALA A 118 -3.97 -8.60 -6.57
CA ALA A 118 -3.38 -8.80 -5.26
C ALA A 118 -3.76 -7.65 -4.31
N SER A 119 -4.19 -8.03 -3.12
CA SER A 119 -4.46 -7.10 -2.02
C SER A 119 -3.35 -7.20 -0.99
N SER A 120 -3.21 -6.17 -0.15
CA SER A 120 -2.18 -6.10 0.89
C SER A 120 -0.75 -6.06 0.37
N THR A 121 -0.52 -5.92 -0.94
CA THR A 121 0.81 -5.70 -1.54
C THR A 121 0.84 -4.34 -2.21
N VAL A 122 2.04 -3.79 -2.36
CA VAL A 122 2.30 -2.52 -3.05
C VAL A 122 2.90 -2.72 -4.43
N GLY A 123 3.11 -3.99 -4.83
CA GLY A 123 3.49 -4.38 -6.17
C GLY A 123 4.98 -4.56 -6.39
N ALA A 124 5.39 -4.40 -7.64
CA ALA A 124 6.77 -4.52 -8.09
C ALA A 124 7.47 -3.14 -8.13
N PRO A 125 8.80 -3.11 -8.03
CA PRO A 125 9.57 -1.88 -8.19
C PRO A 125 9.31 -1.24 -9.55
N SER A 126 9.29 0.10 -9.58
CA SER A 126 9.32 0.84 -10.84
C SER A 126 10.64 0.62 -11.58
N ALA A 127 10.69 0.94 -12.87
CA ALA A 127 11.92 0.77 -13.67
C ALA A 127 13.13 1.58 -13.15
N ALA A 128 12.90 2.59 -12.31
CA ALA A 128 13.94 3.40 -11.70
C ALA A 128 14.32 2.95 -10.27
N ALA A 129 13.61 1.98 -9.70
CA ALA A 129 13.76 1.57 -8.31
C ALA A 129 14.44 0.20 -8.19
N CYS A 130 15.39 0.11 -7.27
CA CYS A 130 15.95 -1.14 -6.78
C CYS A 130 15.48 -1.35 -5.33
N ILE A 131 14.83 -2.48 -5.04
CA ILE A 131 14.38 -2.80 -3.68
C ILE A 131 15.30 -3.86 -3.09
N ARG A 132 15.80 -3.62 -1.87
CA ARG A 132 16.60 -4.57 -1.11
C ARG A 132 16.05 -4.70 0.30
N LEU A 133 16.04 -5.91 0.84
CA LEU A 133 15.71 -6.14 2.25
C LEU A 133 17.00 -6.25 3.05
N ARG A 134 17.10 -5.47 4.13
CA ARG A 134 18.18 -5.55 5.12
C ARG A 134 17.65 -6.20 6.39
N ASP A 135 18.34 -7.23 6.87
CA ASP A 135 18.00 -7.87 8.14
C ASP A 135 17.90 -6.84 9.26
N TRP A 136 16.85 -6.99 10.07
CA TRP A 136 16.63 -6.19 11.25
C TRP A 136 16.39 -7.11 12.44
N ALA A 137 17.51 -7.53 13.05
CA ALA A 137 17.53 -8.54 14.10
C ALA A 137 16.77 -8.09 15.35
N GLU A 138 16.82 -6.80 15.69
CA GLU A 138 16.14 -6.24 16.87
C GLU A 138 14.62 -6.39 16.78
N GLY A 139 14.04 -6.31 15.57
CA GLY A 139 12.62 -6.54 15.33
C GLY A 139 12.27 -7.98 14.95
N GLY A 140 13.25 -8.89 14.89
CA GLY A 140 13.03 -10.29 14.51
C GLY A 140 12.67 -10.50 13.04
N TYR A 141 13.01 -9.55 12.15
CA TYR A 141 12.73 -9.60 10.72
C TYR A 141 14.02 -9.87 9.94
N THR A 142 14.12 -11.02 9.29
CA THR A 142 15.33 -11.44 8.58
C THR A 142 15.02 -12.12 7.26
N PHE A 143 15.99 -12.15 6.37
CA PHE A 143 15.91 -12.90 5.12
C PHE A 143 15.71 -14.41 5.37
N ALA A 144 16.23 -14.95 6.48
CA ALA A 144 16.06 -16.34 6.88
C ALA A 144 14.60 -16.70 7.24
N ASP A 145 13.72 -15.71 7.43
CA ASP A 145 12.29 -15.95 7.68
C ASP A 145 11.59 -16.66 6.52
N LYS A 146 12.19 -16.67 5.31
CA LYS A 146 11.73 -17.46 4.17
C LYS A 146 11.67 -18.98 4.46
N ASP A 147 12.50 -19.45 5.39
CA ASP A 147 12.61 -20.87 5.74
C ASP A 147 11.76 -21.22 6.98
N LYS A 148 11.12 -20.22 7.60
CA LYS A 148 10.24 -20.43 8.77
C LYS A 148 8.85 -20.92 8.33
N PRO A 149 8.32 -22.02 8.90
CA PRO A 149 7.03 -22.58 8.50
C PRO A 149 5.84 -21.64 8.62
N ASP A 150 5.88 -20.69 9.55
CA ASP A 150 4.82 -19.72 9.85
C ASP A 150 4.88 -18.44 8.98
N VAL A 151 6.02 -18.16 8.33
CA VAL A 151 6.22 -16.92 7.55
C VAL A 151 6.41 -17.21 6.06
N GLN A 152 7.35 -18.10 5.72
CA GLN A 152 7.67 -18.54 4.36
C GLN A 152 7.98 -17.40 3.36
N MET A 153 8.38 -16.23 3.85
CA MET A 153 8.73 -15.06 3.04
C MET A 153 9.96 -14.35 3.64
N PRO A 154 10.92 -13.89 2.82
CA PRO A 154 12.04 -13.10 3.32
C PRO A 154 11.52 -11.74 3.80
N ARG A 155 12.00 -11.29 4.96
CA ARG A 155 11.59 -10.04 5.60
C ARG A 155 12.80 -9.18 5.96
N GLY A 156 12.57 -7.89 6.11
CA GLY A 156 13.60 -6.97 6.58
C GLY A 156 13.20 -5.53 6.36
N GLU A 157 14.08 -4.63 6.74
CA GLU A 157 13.96 -3.23 6.39
C GLU A 157 14.03 -3.04 4.88
N VAL A 158 13.12 -2.24 4.34
CA VAL A 158 13.09 -1.89 2.92
C VAL A 158 14.13 -0.79 2.65
N LEU A 159 15.10 -1.11 1.83
CA LEU A 159 16.03 -0.16 1.22
C LEU A 159 15.56 0.14 -0.20
N ILE A 160 15.47 1.41 -0.55
CA ILE A 160 15.06 1.87 -1.89
C ILE A 160 16.26 2.53 -2.56
N GLY A 161 16.73 1.95 -3.64
CA GLY A 161 17.86 2.45 -4.41
C GLY A 161 17.50 2.84 -5.83
N GLY A 162 18.44 3.47 -6.51
CA GLY A 162 18.30 3.88 -7.91
C GLY A 162 18.38 5.40 -8.11
N PRO A 163 18.28 5.88 -9.37
CA PRO A 163 18.45 7.30 -9.71
C PRO A 163 17.41 8.25 -9.09
N MET A 164 16.31 7.71 -8.55
CA MET A 164 15.26 8.48 -7.88
C MET A 164 15.54 8.82 -6.42
N VAL A 165 16.57 8.24 -5.81
CA VAL A 165 16.96 8.55 -4.43
C VAL A 165 17.50 9.99 -4.38
N THR A 166 17.01 10.79 -3.43
CA THR A 166 17.40 12.20 -3.29
C THR A 166 18.87 12.33 -2.87
N ALA A 167 19.40 13.55 -2.97
CA ALA A 167 20.76 13.86 -2.54
C ALA A 167 20.96 13.78 -1.01
N GLY A 168 19.87 13.71 -0.24
CA GLY A 168 19.86 13.81 1.21
C GLY A 168 19.03 15.00 1.70
N TYR A 169 18.98 15.15 3.01
CA TYR A 169 18.45 16.30 3.71
C TYR A 169 19.39 17.51 3.55
N LEU A 170 18.79 18.69 3.44
CA LEU A 170 19.53 19.95 3.29
C LEU A 170 20.28 20.27 4.59
N ILE A 171 21.59 20.47 4.48
CA ILE A 171 22.45 20.96 5.58
C ILE A 171 22.79 22.41 5.29
N ASP A 172 22.50 23.30 6.24
CA ASP A 172 22.90 24.70 6.17
C ASP A 172 24.43 24.80 6.37
N PRO A 173 25.20 25.34 5.41
CA PRO A 173 26.64 25.50 5.55
C PRO A 173 27.05 26.48 6.66
N GLU A 174 26.21 27.46 6.99
CA GLU A 174 26.50 28.46 8.01
C GLU A 174 26.07 28.01 9.42
N ALA A 175 25.07 27.13 9.50
CA ALA A 175 24.53 26.61 10.75
C ALA A 175 24.23 25.09 10.64
N PRO A 176 25.25 24.23 10.56
CA PRO A 176 25.04 22.81 10.35
C PRO A 176 24.34 22.16 11.55
N ASP A 177 23.21 21.52 11.29
CA ASP A 177 22.51 20.68 12.27
C ASP A 177 23.15 19.28 12.29
N ALA A 178 23.76 18.93 13.43
CA ALA A 178 24.43 17.65 13.63
C ALA A 178 23.48 16.45 13.52
N GLU A 179 22.20 16.60 13.90
CA GLU A 179 21.21 15.52 13.77
C GLU A 179 20.84 15.28 12.30
N VAL A 180 20.72 16.36 11.51
CA VAL A 180 20.44 16.25 10.08
C VAL A 180 21.63 15.65 9.33
N ALA A 181 22.85 16.04 9.69
CA ALA A 181 24.06 15.43 9.14
C ALA A 181 24.13 13.93 9.47
N ALA A 182 23.87 13.54 10.72
CA ALA A 182 23.84 12.14 11.13
C ALA A 182 22.74 11.34 10.40
N LYS A 183 21.57 11.92 10.15
CA LYS A 183 20.52 11.29 9.33
C LYS A 183 21.00 11.03 7.90
N ASN A 184 21.68 11.98 7.28
CA ASN A 184 22.22 11.77 5.93
C ASN A 184 23.22 10.61 5.87
N GLU A 185 24.05 10.45 6.90
CA GLU A 185 25.03 9.35 6.96
C GLU A 185 24.38 7.99 7.25
N THR A 186 23.31 7.95 8.05
CA THR A 186 22.68 6.70 8.50
C THR A 186 21.55 6.23 7.57
N GLU A 187 20.81 7.16 6.98
CA GLU A 187 19.65 6.86 6.13
C GLU A 187 20.01 6.78 4.64
N TYR A 188 21.20 7.21 4.21
CA TYR A 188 21.66 7.04 2.83
C TYR A 188 22.96 6.26 2.79
N ILE A 189 22.94 5.11 2.13
CA ILE A 189 24.09 4.21 2.01
C ILE A 189 24.37 3.87 0.56
N THR A 190 25.60 3.45 0.26
CA THR A 190 25.96 2.94 -1.07
C THR A 190 26.25 1.46 -0.97
N ILE A 191 25.58 0.67 -1.80
CA ILE A 191 25.82 -0.78 -1.91
C ILE A 191 26.02 -1.09 -3.38
N ASP A 192 27.13 -1.74 -3.71
CA ASP A 192 27.46 -2.15 -5.09
C ASP A 192 27.41 -0.98 -6.10
N GLY A 193 27.84 0.22 -5.66
CA GLY A 193 27.83 1.44 -6.48
C GLY A 193 26.45 2.11 -6.65
N VAL A 194 25.39 1.56 -6.04
CA VAL A 194 24.04 2.12 -6.07
C VAL A 194 23.74 2.79 -4.73
N ARG A 195 23.24 4.03 -4.76
CA ARG A 195 22.77 4.74 -3.57
C ARG A 195 21.39 4.21 -3.18
N TYR A 196 21.22 3.90 -1.90
CA TYR A 196 19.98 3.45 -1.28
C TYR A 196 19.58 4.40 -0.16
N PHE A 197 18.28 4.62 -0.03
CA PHE A 197 17.64 5.20 1.14
C PHE A 197 17.13 4.10 2.07
N CYS A 198 17.49 4.16 3.35
CA CYS A 198 17.02 3.28 4.40
C CYS A 198 15.67 3.79 4.92
N SER A 199 14.57 3.19 4.45
CA SER A 199 13.23 3.74 4.70
C SER A 199 12.79 3.71 6.17
N GLY A 200 13.38 2.83 6.98
CA GLY A 200 12.88 2.51 8.31
C GLY A 200 11.54 1.75 8.33
N ASP A 201 11.00 1.40 7.16
CA ASP A 201 9.82 0.54 7.03
C ASP A 201 10.27 -0.92 6.85
N VAL A 202 9.47 -1.86 7.33
CA VAL A 202 9.72 -3.29 7.21
C VAL A 202 8.79 -3.87 6.16
N GLY A 203 9.37 -4.64 5.25
CA GLY A 203 8.65 -5.31 4.19
C GLY A 203 8.98 -6.79 4.09
N GLN A 204 8.18 -7.48 3.29
CA GLN A 204 8.40 -8.85 2.86
C GLN A 204 8.17 -9.00 1.37
N ILE A 205 8.87 -9.94 0.75
CA ILE A 205 8.65 -10.27 -0.67
C ILE A 205 7.74 -11.50 -0.73
N THR A 206 6.59 -11.37 -1.38
CA THR A 206 5.66 -12.47 -1.56
C THR A 206 6.23 -13.51 -2.53
N ALA A 207 5.63 -14.71 -2.56
CA ALA A 207 6.01 -15.75 -3.52
C ALA A 207 5.92 -15.29 -4.99
N ASP A 208 5.01 -14.34 -5.28
CA ASP A 208 4.83 -13.75 -6.61
C ASP A 208 5.84 -12.61 -6.92
N GLY A 209 6.77 -12.32 -6.00
CA GLY A 209 7.78 -11.28 -6.16
C GLY A 209 7.29 -9.85 -5.86
N ASN A 210 6.09 -9.69 -5.32
CA ASN A 210 5.57 -8.39 -4.92
C ASN A 210 6.11 -7.97 -3.55
N LEU A 211 6.35 -6.67 -3.38
CA LEU A 211 6.64 -6.09 -2.07
C LEU A 211 5.34 -5.92 -1.27
N GLN A 212 5.40 -6.27 0.00
CA GLN A 212 4.36 -6.03 1.00
C GLN A 212 4.98 -5.31 2.19
N ILE A 213 4.41 -4.17 2.59
CA ILE A 213 4.83 -3.43 3.79
C ILE A 213 4.06 -4.01 4.98
N ILE A 214 4.79 -4.41 6.03
CA ILE A 214 4.23 -5.15 7.17
C ILE A 214 4.42 -4.45 8.51
N ASP A 215 5.42 -3.57 8.62
CA ASP A 215 5.74 -2.92 9.88
C ASP A 215 6.56 -1.65 9.67
N ARG A 216 6.85 -0.94 10.75
CA ARG A 216 7.74 0.22 10.77
C ARG A 216 8.62 0.18 12.00
N LYS A 217 9.92 0.41 11.83
CA LYS A 217 10.90 0.31 12.93
C LYS A 217 10.56 1.20 14.12
N LYS A 218 10.03 2.40 13.86
CA LYS A 218 9.67 3.38 14.89
C LYS A 218 8.36 3.06 15.62
N ASP A 219 7.51 2.20 15.05
CA ASP A 219 6.18 1.90 15.58
C ASP A 219 6.17 0.61 16.44
N LEU A 220 7.34 0.02 16.67
CA LEU A 220 7.51 -1.19 17.46
C LEU A 220 7.60 -0.84 18.95
N VAL A 221 6.60 -1.30 19.71
CA VAL A 221 6.51 -1.05 21.15
C VAL A 221 6.96 -2.30 21.90
N LYS A 222 7.97 -2.13 22.76
CA LYS A 222 8.45 -3.17 23.66
C LYS A 222 7.47 -3.32 24.83
N LEU A 223 6.86 -4.48 24.99
CA LEU A 223 6.10 -4.79 26.21
C LEU A 223 7.07 -5.06 27.37
N GLN A 224 6.63 -4.81 28.61
CA GLN A 224 7.41 -5.09 29.83
C GLN A 224 7.81 -6.57 29.98
N GLN A 225 7.15 -7.47 29.24
CA GLN A 225 7.45 -8.91 29.19
C GLN A 225 8.52 -9.27 28.15
N GLY A 226 9.12 -8.30 27.45
CA GLY A 226 10.21 -8.50 26.50
C GLY A 226 9.76 -8.92 25.08
N GLU A 227 8.45 -9.00 24.84
CA GLU A 227 7.90 -9.18 23.50
C GLU A 227 7.72 -7.84 22.78
N ASP A 228 8.21 -7.79 21.56
CA ASP A 228 8.17 -6.62 20.68
C ASP A 228 6.92 -6.74 19.78
N ILE A 229 5.93 -5.86 19.97
CA ILE A 229 4.67 -5.87 19.21
C ILE A 229 4.60 -4.67 18.27
N ALA A 230 4.30 -4.96 17.00
CA ALA A 230 3.95 -3.97 15.99
C ALA A 230 2.59 -3.35 16.28
N LEU A 231 2.49 -2.01 16.37
CA LEU A 231 1.19 -1.33 16.54
C LEU A 231 0.21 -1.60 15.39
N SER A 232 0.71 -1.98 14.21
CA SER A 232 -0.11 -2.37 13.06
C SER A 232 -0.87 -3.70 13.23
N LYS A 233 -0.50 -4.51 14.23
CA LYS A 233 -1.09 -5.84 14.52
C LYS A 233 -2.03 -5.86 15.72
N VAL A 234 -2.22 -4.75 16.42
CA VAL A 234 -3.10 -4.62 17.60
C VAL A 234 -4.46 -4.03 17.22
#